data_AF-A0A6B0X491-F1
#
_entry.id   AF-A0A6B0X491-F1
#
_cell.length_a   1.000
_cell.length_b   1.000
_cell.length_c   1.000
_cell.angle_alpha   90.00
_cell.angle_beta   90.00
_cell.angle_gamma   90.00
#
_symmetry.space_group_name_H-M   'P 1'
#
loop_
_entity.id
_entity.type
_entity.pdbx_description
1 polymer ?
#
loop_
_entity_poly.entity_id
_entity_poly.type
_entity_poly.pdbx_seq_one_letter_code
_entity_poly.pdbx_strand_id
1 'polypeptide(L)'
;MSKKINRAVELLAEDQPIYYTGAHAGHVLTYEQGKEDAATWADYINVGMEHGSFDMAGLDEYLRGLIAGGPTRSGHRTPAIIVEAPVEGRSEEIVRYNAWQFRQILGRGAHGILLCQAESAGAVRAFVESCRYPVNTIGVGADLGRGTRGVGSEGVCAGVWGASRDEYLTKADPWPLNPEGELLLGLKIESVAALPHIEEILSVPGIGFAEMGPGDLSISLGYRTMPQPWPKEMQETHERVKAACQQNGVAFLDGYTPETVA
;
A
#
# COMPACT_ATOMS: atom_id res chain seq x y z
N MET A 1 -14.75 -10.91 -17.42
CA MET A 1 -14.73 -11.23 -15.97
C MET A 1 -13.39 -10.74 -15.45
N SER A 2 -13.36 -9.99 -14.33
CA SER A 2 -12.08 -9.51 -13.77
C SER A 2 -11.20 -10.71 -13.42
N LYS A 3 -9.90 -10.61 -13.71
CA LYS A 3 -8.96 -11.71 -13.43
C LYS A 3 -8.35 -11.59 -12.03
N LYS A 4 -8.38 -10.38 -11.47
CA LYS A 4 -7.82 -10.05 -10.16
C LYS A 4 -8.93 -9.70 -9.16
N ILE A 5 -8.61 -9.90 -7.89
CA ILE A 5 -9.45 -9.49 -6.74
C ILE A 5 -9.26 -7.99 -6.50
N ASN A 6 -8.03 -7.51 -6.65
CA ASN A 6 -7.65 -6.13 -6.45
C ASN A 6 -7.64 -5.37 -7.78
N ARG A 7 -8.58 -4.43 -7.96
CA ARG A 7 -8.70 -3.61 -9.18
C ARG A 7 -7.43 -2.82 -9.50
N ALA A 8 -6.76 -2.28 -8.47
CA ALA A 8 -5.54 -1.53 -8.66
C ALA A 8 -4.41 -2.41 -9.21
N VAL A 9 -4.28 -3.64 -8.69
CA VAL A 9 -3.33 -4.64 -9.23
C VAL A 9 -3.71 -5.05 -10.65
N GLU A 10 -5.00 -5.23 -10.95
CA GLU A 10 -5.47 -5.53 -12.31
C GLU A 10 -4.97 -4.51 -13.33
N LEU A 11 -5.21 -3.23 -13.04
CA LEU A 11 -4.88 -2.14 -13.94
C LEU A 11 -3.37 -1.93 -14.07
N LEU A 12 -2.63 -1.95 -12.96
CA LEU A 12 -1.17 -1.83 -13.00
C LEU A 12 -0.52 -2.99 -13.77
N ALA A 13 -1.06 -4.22 -13.65
CA ALA A 13 -0.59 -5.37 -14.43
C ALA A 13 -0.90 -5.26 -15.93
N GLU A 14 -1.85 -4.41 -16.32
CA GLU A 14 -2.20 -4.08 -17.70
C GLU A 14 -1.52 -2.78 -18.19
N ASP A 15 -0.55 -2.25 -17.43
CA ASP A 15 0.15 -0.99 -17.72
C ASP A 15 -0.82 0.21 -17.84
N GLN A 16 -1.89 0.20 -17.04
CA GLN A 16 -2.85 1.29 -16.94
C GLN A 16 -2.64 2.09 -15.65
N PRO A 17 -2.85 3.43 -15.70
CA PRO A 17 -2.82 4.24 -14.50
C PRO A 17 -3.98 3.85 -13.58
N ILE A 18 -3.77 4.04 -12.28
CA ILE A 18 -4.79 3.88 -11.24
C ILE A 18 -4.98 5.20 -10.50
N TYR A 19 -6.18 5.42 -10.00
CA TYR A 19 -6.52 6.60 -9.23
C TYR A 19 -7.10 6.23 -7.87
N TYR A 20 -6.86 7.08 -6.88
CA TYR A 20 -7.34 6.84 -5.53
C TYR A 20 -8.13 8.00 -4.96
N THR A 21 -8.92 7.68 -3.94
CA THR A 21 -9.54 8.64 -3.05
C THR A 21 -9.28 8.23 -1.60
N GLY A 22 -9.65 9.08 -0.65
CA GLY A 22 -9.39 8.86 0.77
C GLY A 22 -8.23 9.70 1.30
N ALA A 23 -8.33 10.07 2.57
CA ALA A 23 -7.41 11.01 3.21
C ALA A 23 -6.34 10.30 4.05
N HIS A 24 -5.22 10.98 4.28
CA HIS A 24 -4.13 10.54 5.18
C HIS A 24 -4.52 10.53 6.67
N ALA A 25 -5.69 11.09 7.02
CA ALA A 25 -6.28 10.98 8.35
C ALA A 25 -7.81 11.15 8.28
N GLY A 26 -8.51 10.58 9.26
CA GLY A 26 -9.93 10.88 9.51
C GLY A 26 -10.93 10.23 8.54
N HIS A 27 -10.54 9.15 7.85
CA HIS A 27 -11.48 8.39 7.02
C HIS A 27 -12.65 7.86 7.87
N VAL A 28 -13.88 7.97 7.37
CA VAL A 28 -15.08 7.56 8.12
C VAL A 28 -15.29 6.06 7.99
N LEU A 29 -14.85 5.30 8.99
CA LEU A 29 -14.86 3.84 8.98
C LEU A 29 -16.16 3.26 9.58
N THR A 30 -17.29 3.49 8.89
CA THR A 30 -18.60 2.94 9.30
C THR A 30 -19.20 2.06 8.20
N TYR A 31 -20.11 1.17 8.57
CA TYR A 31 -20.82 0.31 7.61
C TYR A 31 -21.59 1.11 6.55
N GLU A 32 -22.28 2.19 6.94
CA GLU A 32 -23.03 3.01 5.98
C GLU A 32 -22.10 3.77 5.03
N GLN A 33 -21.00 4.33 5.53
CA GLN A 33 -19.99 4.94 4.65
C GLN A 33 -19.41 3.91 3.67
N GLY A 34 -19.13 2.68 4.13
CA GLY A 34 -18.67 1.61 3.26
C GLY A 34 -19.66 1.30 2.13
N LYS A 35 -20.97 1.31 2.40
CA LYS A 35 -21.97 1.10 1.34
C LYS A 35 -21.95 2.21 0.28
N GLU A 36 -21.78 3.46 0.71
CA GLU A 36 -21.66 4.60 -0.20
C GLU A 36 -20.38 4.51 -1.03
N ASP A 37 -19.25 4.26 -0.37
CA ASP A 37 -17.92 4.21 -0.98
C ASP A 37 -17.72 3.00 -1.90
N ALA A 38 -18.54 1.95 -1.77
CA ALA A 38 -18.52 0.82 -2.70
C ALA A 38 -18.74 1.24 -4.16
N ALA A 39 -19.45 2.36 -4.36
CA ALA A 39 -19.70 2.98 -5.65
C ALA A 39 -18.72 4.13 -5.97
N THR A 40 -17.53 4.15 -5.35
CA THR A 40 -16.47 5.10 -5.69
C THR A 40 -16.07 5.02 -7.18
N TRP A 41 -15.52 6.11 -7.69
CA TRP A 41 -14.91 6.18 -9.01
C TRP A 41 -13.45 5.68 -9.00
N ALA A 42 -12.82 5.68 -7.83
CA ALA A 42 -11.42 5.34 -7.64
C ALA A 42 -11.15 3.83 -7.76
N ASP A 43 -9.93 3.48 -8.16
CA ASP A 43 -9.47 2.09 -8.26
C ASP A 43 -9.07 1.51 -6.90
N TYR A 44 -8.65 2.37 -5.98
CA TYR A 44 -8.50 2.04 -4.57
C TYR A 44 -8.91 3.21 -3.65
N ILE A 45 -9.17 2.88 -2.39
CA ILE A 45 -9.41 3.85 -1.32
C ILE A 45 -8.26 3.76 -0.34
N ASN A 46 -7.65 4.90 -0.08
CA ASN A 46 -6.63 5.07 0.94
C ASN A 46 -7.28 5.30 2.32
N VAL A 47 -6.82 4.58 3.33
CA VAL A 47 -7.23 4.75 4.72
C VAL A 47 -6.01 5.15 5.54
N GLY A 48 -5.88 6.45 5.80
CA GLY A 48 -4.79 6.99 6.59
C GLY A 48 -4.89 6.69 8.08
N MET A 49 -4.12 5.71 8.54
CA MET A 49 -3.99 5.38 9.97
C MET A 49 -2.63 5.77 10.56
N GLU A 50 -1.70 6.28 9.75
CA GLU A 50 -0.47 6.91 10.23
C GLU A 50 -0.77 8.15 11.08
N HIS A 51 -1.60 9.06 10.53
CA HIS A 51 -2.02 10.28 11.20
C HIS A 51 -3.47 10.22 11.71
N GLY A 52 -4.15 9.09 11.48
CA GLY A 52 -5.51 8.83 11.94
C GLY A 52 -5.59 7.90 13.14
N SER A 53 -6.80 7.52 13.52
CA SER A 53 -7.02 6.49 14.53
C SER A 53 -6.70 5.10 13.98
N PHE A 54 -5.92 4.31 14.71
CA PHE A 54 -5.70 2.90 14.41
C PHE A 54 -6.94 2.06 14.80
N ASP A 55 -8.03 2.24 14.06
CA ASP A 55 -9.36 1.70 14.37
C ASP A 55 -9.69 0.44 13.55
N MET A 56 -9.35 -0.72 14.10
CA MET A 56 -9.62 -2.02 13.46
C MET A 56 -11.10 -2.40 13.50
N ALA A 57 -11.85 -1.93 14.50
CA ALA A 57 -13.29 -2.23 14.62
C ALA A 57 -14.07 -1.45 13.57
N GLY A 58 -13.76 -0.16 13.40
CA GLY A 58 -14.27 0.65 12.30
C GLY A 58 -13.90 0.07 10.94
N LEU A 59 -12.65 -0.33 10.74
CA LEU A 59 -12.21 -0.94 9.47
C LEU A 59 -13.01 -2.21 9.13
N ASP A 60 -13.33 -3.05 10.13
CA ASP A 60 -14.19 -4.23 9.95
C ASP A 60 -15.63 -3.89 9.56
N GLU A 61 -16.23 -2.87 10.18
CA GLU A 61 -17.58 -2.41 9.81
C GLU A 61 -17.59 -1.80 8.42
N TYR A 62 -16.57 -0.99 8.10
CA TYR A 62 -16.42 -0.35 6.81
C TYR A 62 -16.26 -1.36 5.66
N LEU A 63 -15.40 -2.38 5.82
CA LEU A 63 -15.25 -3.46 4.83
C LEU A 63 -16.55 -4.24 4.62
N ARG A 64 -17.31 -4.50 5.70
CA ARG A 64 -18.65 -5.11 5.59
C ARG A 64 -19.61 -4.22 4.80
N GLY A 65 -19.54 -2.91 5.00
CA GLY A 65 -20.28 -1.92 4.22
C GLY A 65 -19.94 -1.98 2.73
N LEU A 66 -18.65 -1.99 2.38
CA LEU A 66 -18.19 -2.09 0.99
C LEU A 66 -18.71 -3.35 0.31
N ILE A 67 -18.69 -4.49 1.00
CA ILE A 67 -19.22 -5.76 0.47
C ILE A 67 -20.73 -5.66 0.23
N ALA A 68 -21.46 -5.03 1.13
CA ALA A 68 -22.91 -4.86 1.02
C ALA A 68 -23.33 -3.85 -0.06
N GLY A 69 -22.50 -2.84 -0.32
CA GLY A 69 -22.72 -1.85 -1.38
C GLY A 69 -22.21 -2.28 -2.77
N GLY A 70 -21.33 -3.28 -2.81
CA GLY A 70 -20.78 -3.83 -4.05
C GLY A 70 -21.76 -4.74 -4.81
N PRO A 71 -21.33 -5.31 -5.96
CA PRO A 71 -20.01 -5.12 -6.58
C PRO A 71 -19.81 -3.69 -7.10
N THR A 72 -18.54 -3.31 -7.29
CA THR A 72 -18.17 -2.04 -7.92
C THR A 72 -18.62 -2.00 -9.38
N ARG A 73 -18.55 -0.81 -10.01
CA ARG A 73 -18.86 -0.65 -11.45
C ARG A 73 -17.95 -1.47 -12.37
N SER A 74 -16.73 -1.79 -11.92
CA SER A 74 -15.79 -2.64 -12.64
C SER A 74 -16.00 -4.14 -12.37
N GLY A 75 -17.03 -4.52 -11.60
CA GLY A 75 -17.37 -5.91 -11.28
C GLY A 75 -16.56 -6.53 -10.15
N HIS A 76 -15.72 -5.76 -9.46
CA HIS A 76 -14.97 -6.21 -8.30
C HIS A 76 -15.88 -6.26 -7.08
N ARG A 77 -15.63 -7.17 -6.13
CA ARG A 77 -16.47 -7.33 -4.95
C ARG A 77 -16.52 -6.06 -4.08
N THR A 78 -15.37 -5.45 -3.88
CA THR A 78 -15.19 -4.16 -3.21
C THR A 78 -14.16 -3.33 -3.98
N PRO A 79 -14.10 -2.01 -3.77
CA PRO A 79 -12.89 -1.25 -4.06
C PRO A 79 -11.70 -1.85 -3.29
N ALA A 80 -10.48 -1.70 -3.83
CA ALA A 80 -9.28 -2.09 -3.10
C ALA A 80 -9.06 -1.11 -1.94
N ILE A 81 -8.60 -1.62 -0.79
CA ILE A 81 -8.30 -0.82 0.41
C ILE A 81 -6.81 -0.89 0.68
N ILE A 82 -6.15 0.27 0.66
CA ILE A 82 -4.75 0.42 1.06
C ILE A 82 -4.74 1.24 2.35
N VAL A 83 -4.05 0.75 3.37
CA VAL A 83 -3.98 1.41 4.69
C VAL A 83 -2.59 1.97 4.91
N GLU A 84 -2.49 3.24 5.28
CA GLU A 84 -1.22 3.84 5.73
C GLU A 84 -0.96 3.36 7.16
N ALA A 85 0.06 2.52 7.33
CA ALA A 85 0.35 1.94 8.63
C ALA A 85 1.07 2.96 9.54
N PRO A 86 0.75 3.02 10.85
CA PRO A 86 1.40 3.95 11.78
C PRO A 86 2.82 3.55 12.22
N VAL A 87 3.42 2.56 11.57
CA VAL A 87 4.80 2.12 11.84
C VAL A 87 5.77 2.92 11.00
N GLU A 88 6.83 3.41 11.63
CA GLU A 88 7.91 4.12 10.95
C GLU A 88 8.79 3.12 10.15
N GLY A 89 8.96 3.34 8.84
CA GLY A 89 9.78 2.53 7.92
C GLY A 89 11.29 2.76 8.01
N ARG A 90 11.81 3.10 9.19
CA ARG A 90 13.16 3.68 9.33
C ARG A 90 14.27 2.64 9.44
N SER A 91 14.04 1.58 10.22
CA SER A 91 15.00 0.48 10.38
C SER A 91 14.31 -0.88 10.35
N GLU A 92 15.10 -1.91 10.09
CA GLU A 92 14.64 -3.30 10.10
C GLU A 92 14.01 -3.68 11.46
N GLU A 93 14.63 -3.29 12.57
CA GLU A 93 14.17 -3.60 13.92
C GLU A 93 12.83 -2.94 14.23
N ILE A 94 12.66 -1.66 13.88
CA ILE A 94 11.40 -0.94 14.12
C ILE A 94 10.26 -1.65 13.41
N VAL A 95 10.46 -2.01 12.14
CA VAL A 95 9.46 -2.71 11.34
C VAL A 95 9.18 -4.10 11.92
N ARG A 96 10.21 -4.89 12.28
CA ARG A 96 10.02 -6.24 12.85
C ARG A 96 9.31 -6.21 14.20
N TYR A 97 9.67 -5.30 15.09
CA TYR A 97 9.04 -5.18 16.42
C TYR A 97 7.59 -4.69 16.33
N ASN A 98 7.27 -3.91 15.29
CA ASN A 98 5.93 -3.37 15.07
C ASN A 98 5.12 -4.12 14.00
N ALA A 99 5.62 -5.25 13.49
CA ALA A 99 4.94 -6.07 12.48
C ALA A 99 3.53 -6.54 12.88
N TRP A 100 3.17 -6.44 14.17
CA TRP A 100 1.81 -6.68 14.64
C TRP A 100 0.78 -5.75 13.98
N GLN A 101 1.17 -4.54 13.60
CA GLN A 101 0.28 -3.57 12.93
C GLN A 101 -0.15 -4.09 11.55
N PHE A 102 0.80 -4.53 10.71
CA PHE A 102 0.48 -5.14 9.42
C PHE A 102 -0.40 -6.38 9.56
N ARG A 103 -0.13 -7.22 10.57
CA ARG A 103 -0.95 -8.41 10.86
C ARG A 103 -2.39 -8.04 11.22
N GLN A 104 -2.61 -6.97 11.99
CA GLN A 104 -3.94 -6.49 12.35
C GLN A 104 -4.68 -5.94 11.12
N ILE A 105 -4.02 -5.05 10.36
CA ILE A 105 -4.55 -4.43 9.14
C ILE A 105 -4.95 -5.50 8.11
N LEU A 106 -3.99 -6.32 7.68
CA LEU A 106 -4.25 -7.37 6.70
C LEU A 106 -5.23 -8.42 7.23
N GLY A 107 -5.25 -8.62 8.55
CA GLY A 107 -6.19 -9.50 9.23
C GLY A 107 -7.65 -9.06 9.15
N ARG A 108 -7.94 -7.83 8.73
CA ARG A 108 -9.30 -7.38 8.39
C ARG A 108 -9.69 -7.69 6.94
N GLY A 109 -8.73 -7.99 6.07
CA GLY A 109 -8.97 -8.20 4.64
C GLY A 109 -8.61 -7.00 3.76
N ALA A 110 -7.85 -6.02 4.28
CA ALA A 110 -7.26 -4.96 3.46
C ALA A 110 -6.43 -5.53 2.29
N HIS A 111 -6.40 -4.80 1.18
CA HIS A 111 -5.79 -5.22 -0.08
C HIS A 111 -4.36 -4.72 -0.26
N GLY A 112 -3.89 -3.84 0.63
CA GLY A 112 -2.56 -3.27 0.55
C GLY A 112 -2.20 -2.48 1.81
N ILE A 113 -0.92 -2.11 1.90
CA ILE A 113 -0.38 -1.25 2.95
C ILE A 113 0.56 -0.25 2.31
N LEU A 114 0.47 1.01 2.72
CA LEU A 114 1.46 2.04 2.44
C LEU A 114 2.36 2.19 3.68
N LEU A 115 3.66 1.93 3.50
CA LEU A 115 4.67 2.14 4.53
C LEU A 115 5.23 3.55 4.40
N CYS A 116 5.04 4.34 5.45
CA CYS A 116 5.54 5.70 5.55
C CYS A 116 6.96 5.72 6.12
N GLN A 117 7.68 6.80 5.86
CA GLN A 117 9.07 7.01 6.27
C GLN A 117 9.97 5.84 5.89
N ALA A 118 9.92 5.39 4.64
CA ALA A 118 10.80 4.32 4.17
C ALA A 118 12.24 4.85 4.04
N GLU A 119 13.11 4.58 5.02
CA GLU A 119 14.47 5.14 5.07
C GLU A 119 15.59 4.13 4.75
N SER A 120 15.29 2.83 4.70
CA SER A 120 16.30 1.81 4.38
C SER A 120 15.74 0.58 3.69
N ALA A 121 16.56 -0.05 2.84
CA ALA A 121 16.20 -1.31 2.17
C ALA A 121 15.91 -2.44 3.19
N GLY A 122 16.60 -2.45 4.34
CA GLY A 122 16.35 -3.42 5.42
C GLY A 122 14.96 -3.28 6.04
N ALA A 123 14.52 -2.03 6.30
CA ALA A 123 13.16 -1.76 6.77
C ALA A 123 12.09 -2.22 5.77
N VAL A 124 12.29 -1.90 4.48
CA VAL A 124 11.37 -2.32 3.41
C VAL A 124 11.34 -3.84 3.25
N ARG A 125 12.49 -4.51 3.34
CA ARG A 125 12.56 -5.97 3.31
C ARG A 125 11.79 -6.61 4.46
N ALA A 126 11.97 -6.11 5.68
CA ALA A 126 11.20 -6.55 6.84
C ALA A 126 9.70 -6.28 6.70
N PHE A 127 9.31 -5.19 6.04
CA PHE A 127 7.91 -4.85 5.76
C PHE A 127 7.29 -5.87 4.81
N VAL A 128 7.94 -6.12 3.66
CA VAL A 128 7.51 -7.13 2.68
C VAL A 128 7.40 -8.49 3.38
N GLU A 129 8.42 -8.94 4.10
CA GLU A 129 8.40 -10.21 4.84
C GLU A 129 7.26 -10.28 5.87
N SER A 130 6.95 -9.19 6.55
CA SER A 130 5.90 -9.14 7.58
C SER A 130 4.48 -9.26 7.01
N CYS A 131 4.29 -8.86 5.75
CA CYS A 131 3.01 -8.97 5.05
C CYS A 131 2.76 -10.37 4.45
N ARG A 132 3.79 -11.22 4.37
CA ARG A 132 3.77 -12.50 3.65
C ARG A 132 3.58 -13.69 4.56
N TYR A 133 2.79 -14.67 4.10
CA TYR A 133 2.72 -15.97 4.76
C TYR A 133 4.02 -16.77 4.54
N PRO A 134 4.49 -17.55 5.53
CA PRO A 134 5.72 -18.36 5.40
C PRO A 134 5.72 -19.42 4.28
N VAL A 135 4.53 -19.77 3.76
CA VAL A 135 4.35 -20.72 2.66
C VAL A 135 4.61 -20.09 1.28
N ASN A 136 4.60 -18.76 1.18
CA ASN A 136 4.91 -18.05 -0.05
C ASN A 136 6.43 -17.88 -0.16
N THR A 137 7.07 -18.71 -0.99
CA THR A 137 8.53 -18.82 -1.02
C THR A 137 9.19 -18.10 -2.21
N ILE A 138 8.43 -17.41 -3.06
CA ILE A 138 9.00 -16.63 -4.18
C ILE A 138 9.97 -15.57 -3.62
N GLY A 139 11.18 -15.52 -4.16
CA GLY A 139 12.24 -14.60 -3.73
C GLY A 139 12.99 -15.00 -2.45
N VAL A 140 12.56 -16.06 -1.74
CA VAL A 140 13.20 -16.49 -0.49
C VAL A 140 14.60 -17.06 -0.77
N GLY A 141 15.61 -16.56 -0.06
CA GLY A 141 17.01 -16.99 -0.19
C GLY A 141 17.81 -16.24 -1.26
N ALA A 142 17.15 -15.33 -1.99
CA ALA A 142 17.81 -14.29 -2.76
C ALA A 142 17.75 -12.99 -1.95
N ASP A 143 16.90 -12.05 -2.37
CA ASP A 143 16.76 -10.77 -1.69
C ASP A 143 15.84 -10.87 -0.46
N LEU A 144 14.91 -11.82 -0.37
CA LEU A 144 13.95 -11.88 0.74
C LEU A 144 14.23 -13.05 1.69
N GLY A 145 13.93 -12.85 2.97
CA GLY A 145 13.74 -13.90 3.95
C GLY A 145 12.34 -14.51 3.87
N ARG A 146 12.06 -15.50 4.74
CA ARG A 146 10.73 -16.10 4.83
C ARG A 146 9.72 -15.09 5.38
N GLY A 147 8.50 -15.13 4.86
CA GLY A 147 7.38 -14.36 5.40
C GLY A 147 7.08 -14.71 6.86
N THR A 148 6.55 -13.76 7.62
CA THR A 148 6.28 -13.91 9.07
C THR A 148 4.81 -13.66 9.46
N ARG A 149 3.91 -13.47 8.48
CA ARG A 149 2.47 -13.34 8.73
C ARG A 149 1.90 -14.65 9.27
N GLY A 150 1.31 -14.59 10.47
CA GLY A 150 0.66 -15.74 11.10
C GLY A 150 -0.74 -16.03 10.56
N VAL A 151 -1.17 -17.28 10.68
CA VAL A 151 -2.56 -17.72 10.42
C VAL A 151 -3.50 -17.32 11.56
N GLY A 152 -4.81 -17.33 11.31
CA GLY A 152 -5.88 -17.06 12.28
C GLY A 152 -6.93 -16.07 11.76
N SER A 153 -6.58 -15.25 10.77
CA SER A 153 -7.49 -14.29 10.14
C SER A 153 -7.88 -14.66 8.71
N GLU A 154 -7.27 -15.68 8.10
CA GLU A 154 -7.43 -15.99 6.69
C GLU A 154 -8.88 -16.31 6.30
N GLY A 155 -9.67 -16.89 7.21
CA GLY A 155 -11.09 -17.15 6.96
C GLY A 155 -11.91 -15.86 6.87
N VAL A 156 -11.61 -14.88 7.71
CA VAL A 156 -12.23 -13.55 7.67
C VAL A 156 -11.82 -12.82 6.39
N CYS A 157 -10.51 -12.80 6.10
CA CYS A 157 -9.97 -12.12 4.93
C CYS A 157 -10.47 -12.73 3.62
N ALA A 158 -10.54 -14.07 3.52
CA ALA A 158 -11.09 -14.76 2.36
C ALA A 158 -12.56 -14.39 2.12
N GLY A 159 -13.34 -14.21 3.19
CA GLY A 159 -14.72 -13.73 3.13
C GLY A 159 -14.84 -12.31 2.58
N VAL A 160 -13.90 -11.42 2.92
CA VAL A 160 -13.84 -10.06 2.33
C VAL A 160 -13.54 -10.13 0.84
N TRP A 161 -12.56 -10.94 0.45
CA TRP A 161 -12.12 -11.08 -0.94
C TRP A 161 -13.07 -11.92 -1.81
N GLY A 162 -14.02 -12.63 -1.19
CA GLY A 162 -14.91 -13.55 -1.90
C GLY A 162 -14.21 -14.79 -2.45
N ALA A 163 -13.10 -15.18 -1.83
CA ALA A 163 -12.25 -16.29 -2.23
C ALA A 163 -12.41 -17.49 -1.29
N SER A 164 -11.97 -18.66 -1.73
CA SER A 164 -11.74 -19.77 -0.79
C SER A 164 -10.53 -19.47 0.11
N ARG A 165 -10.40 -20.19 1.23
CA ARG A 165 -9.25 -20.05 2.14
C ARG A 165 -7.92 -20.32 1.42
N ASP A 166 -7.86 -21.39 0.62
CA ASP A 166 -6.62 -21.80 -0.04
C ASP A 166 -6.27 -20.88 -1.21
N GLU A 167 -7.28 -20.37 -1.91
CA GLU A 167 -7.11 -19.31 -2.90
C GLU A 167 -6.59 -18.03 -2.24
N TYR A 168 -7.16 -17.62 -1.10
CA TYR A 168 -6.67 -16.47 -0.34
C TYR A 168 -5.22 -16.65 0.07
N LEU A 169 -4.83 -17.80 0.63
CA LEU A 169 -3.43 -18.04 1.02
C LEU A 169 -2.45 -17.96 -0.17
N THR A 170 -2.90 -18.43 -1.34
CA THR A 170 -2.12 -18.37 -2.59
C THR A 170 -1.97 -16.93 -3.11
N LYS A 171 -3.07 -16.16 -3.05
CA LYS A 171 -3.17 -14.80 -3.61
C LYS A 171 -2.75 -13.69 -2.66
N ALA A 172 -2.76 -13.92 -1.35
CA ALA A 172 -2.35 -12.97 -0.32
C ALA A 172 -0.82 -12.89 -0.21
N ASP A 173 -0.17 -12.58 -1.33
CA ASP A 173 1.25 -12.29 -1.48
C ASP A 173 1.42 -10.96 -2.24
N PRO A 174 2.52 -10.22 -2.05
CA PRO A 174 2.76 -8.95 -2.75
C PRO A 174 2.87 -9.12 -4.26
N TRP A 175 2.14 -8.28 -4.99
CA TRP A 175 2.36 -8.02 -6.41
C TRP A 175 3.36 -6.84 -6.54
N PRO A 176 4.30 -6.84 -7.50
CA PRO A 176 4.47 -7.78 -8.62
C PRO A 176 5.34 -9.02 -8.30
N LEU A 177 5.86 -9.16 -7.07
CA LEU A 177 6.72 -10.28 -6.69
C LEU A 177 6.07 -11.65 -6.98
N ASN A 178 4.82 -11.82 -6.57
CA ASN A 178 3.98 -12.91 -7.03
C ASN A 178 3.09 -12.39 -8.17
N PRO A 179 3.22 -12.91 -9.41
CA PRO A 179 2.36 -12.52 -10.51
C PRO A 179 0.86 -12.78 -10.25
N GLU A 180 0.54 -13.76 -9.41
CA GLU A 180 -0.83 -14.06 -8.96
C GLU A 180 -1.22 -13.36 -7.65
N GLY A 181 -0.28 -12.61 -7.06
CA GLY A 181 -0.48 -11.83 -5.85
C GLY A 181 -1.53 -10.74 -6.02
N GLU A 182 -2.19 -10.41 -4.92
CA GLU A 182 -3.26 -9.40 -4.84
C GLU A 182 -2.96 -8.33 -3.78
N LEU A 183 -1.86 -8.46 -3.02
CA LEU A 183 -1.44 -7.45 -2.06
C LEU A 183 -0.64 -6.35 -2.77
N LEU A 184 -1.10 -5.11 -2.66
CA LEU A 184 -0.39 -3.94 -3.19
C LEU A 184 0.35 -3.21 -2.06
N LEU A 185 1.67 -3.37 -2.01
CA LEU A 185 2.51 -2.72 -1.00
C LEU A 185 3.13 -1.44 -1.57
N GLY A 186 3.00 -0.35 -0.84
CA GLY A 186 3.47 0.98 -1.21
C GLY A 186 4.53 1.52 -0.27
N LEU A 187 5.33 2.47 -0.75
CA LEU A 187 6.31 3.22 0.05
C LEU A 187 6.13 4.73 -0.09
N LYS A 188 6.33 5.47 1.00
CA LYS A 188 6.59 6.91 0.94
C LYS A 188 8.06 7.20 1.18
N ILE A 189 8.69 7.85 0.20
CA ILE A 189 10.04 8.42 0.31
C ILE A 189 9.90 9.88 0.72
N GLU A 190 10.07 10.17 2.01
CA GLU A 190 9.61 11.46 2.56
C GLU A 190 10.50 12.02 3.68
N SER A 191 11.73 11.54 3.79
CA SER A 191 12.70 12.06 4.75
C SER A 191 14.06 12.28 4.12
N VAL A 192 14.82 13.24 4.67
CA VAL A 192 16.21 13.51 4.29
C VAL A 192 17.09 12.26 4.46
N ALA A 193 16.79 11.43 5.45
CA ALA A 193 17.51 10.18 5.70
C ALA A 193 17.31 9.14 4.59
N ALA A 194 16.18 9.15 3.89
CA ALA A 194 15.92 8.25 2.77
C ALA A 194 16.66 8.64 1.48
N LEU A 195 16.99 9.93 1.30
CA LEU A 195 17.53 10.46 0.04
C LEU A 195 18.80 9.75 -0.46
N PRO A 196 19.78 9.38 0.39
CA PRO A 196 20.96 8.64 -0.06
C PRO A 196 20.64 7.21 -0.52
N HIS A 197 19.50 6.65 -0.11
CA HIS A 197 19.16 5.23 -0.22
C HIS A 197 18.01 4.94 -1.21
N ILE A 198 17.52 5.95 -1.95
CA ILE A 198 16.32 5.84 -2.80
C ILE A 198 16.35 4.60 -3.70
N GLU A 199 17.43 4.40 -4.45
CA GLU A 199 17.56 3.27 -5.37
C GLU A 199 17.63 1.92 -4.65
N GLU A 200 18.33 1.86 -3.52
CA GLU A 200 18.43 0.65 -2.70
C GLU A 200 17.05 0.27 -2.14
N ILE A 201 16.31 1.25 -1.62
CA ILE A 201 14.96 1.09 -1.07
C ILE A 201 14.00 0.58 -2.14
N LEU A 202 13.98 1.22 -3.31
CA LEU A 202 13.05 0.90 -4.40
C LEU A 202 13.43 -0.36 -5.18
N SER A 203 14.64 -0.89 -4.99
CA SER A 203 15.05 -2.18 -5.55
C SER A 203 14.51 -3.40 -4.79
N VAL A 204 13.93 -3.21 -3.60
CA VAL A 204 13.45 -4.33 -2.78
C VAL A 204 12.25 -5.01 -3.46
N PRO A 205 12.32 -6.33 -3.75
CA PRO A 205 11.21 -7.03 -4.41
C PRO A 205 9.94 -7.05 -3.57
N GLY A 206 8.78 -6.91 -4.23
CA GLY A 206 7.46 -6.97 -3.59
C GLY A 206 6.80 -5.62 -3.32
N ILE A 207 7.45 -4.53 -3.72
CA ILE A 207 6.85 -3.19 -3.74
C ILE A 207 6.16 -2.98 -5.08
N GLY A 208 4.89 -2.58 -5.05
CA GLY A 208 4.09 -2.37 -6.25
C GLY A 208 3.93 -0.89 -6.62
N PHE A 209 4.06 0.03 -5.66
CA PHE A 209 4.09 1.46 -5.94
C PHE A 209 4.94 2.23 -4.92
N ALA A 210 5.33 3.46 -5.26
CA ALA A 210 5.94 4.38 -4.32
C ALA A 210 5.70 5.84 -4.73
N GLU A 211 5.77 6.74 -3.75
CA GLU A 211 5.70 8.19 -3.95
C GLU A 211 6.87 8.90 -3.28
N MET A 212 7.14 10.14 -3.73
CA MET A 212 7.85 11.12 -2.92
C MET A 212 6.82 11.87 -2.06
N GLY A 213 6.75 11.61 -0.75
CA GLY A 213 5.80 12.27 0.15
C GLY A 213 6.16 13.74 0.35
N PRO A 214 5.48 14.70 -0.31
CA PRO A 214 6.02 16.05 -0.43
C PRO A 214 5.80 16.88 0.84
N GLY A 215 4.77 16.56 1.63
CA GLY A 215 4.49 17.19 2.91
C GLY A 215 5.60 16.91 3.92
N ASP A 216 5.83 15.63 4.22
CA ASP A 216 6.85 15.21 5.19
C ASP A 216 8.27 15.49 4.71
N LEU A 217 8.57 15.36 3.41
CA LEU A 217 9.87 15.75 2.88
C LEU A 217 10.14 17.24 3.11
N SER A 218 9.12 18.10 2.94
CA SER A 218 9.26 19.54 3.20
C SER A 218 9.60 19.81 4.67
N ILE A 219 8.93 19.13 5.61
CA ILE A 219 9.23 19.25 7.04
C ILE A 219 10.63 18.72 7.35
N SER A 220 11.02 17.58 6.75
CA SER A 220 12.33 16.97 6.91
C SER A 220 13.47 17.87 6.41
N LEU A 221 13.24 18.63 5.33
CA LEU A 221 14.14 19.65 4.78
C LEU A 221 14.15 20.98 5.58
N GLY A 222 13.34 21.08 6.64
CA GLY A 222 13.31 22.25 7.53
C GLY A 222 12.31 23.34 7.13
N TYR A 223 11.44 23.09 6.14
CA TYR A 223 10.32 23.98 5.85
C TYR A 223 9.17 23.74 6.83
N ARG A 224 8.40 24.77 7.18
CA ARG A 224 7.22 24.62 8.06
C ARG A 224 5.96 24.18 7.32
N THR A 225 5.96 24.35 6.00
CA THR A 225 4.86 24.03 5.09
C THR A 225 5.47 23.61 3.77
N MET A 226 4.74 22.84 2.96
CA MET A 226 5.19 22.50 1.61
C MET A 226 5.40 23.78 0.77
N PRO A 227 6.64 24.10 0.35
CA PRO A 227 6.90 25.29 -0.45
C PRO A 227 6.28 25.15 -1.85
N GLN A 228 5.80 26.25 -2.42
CA GLN A 228 5.27 26.30 -3.78
C GLN A 228 5.83 27.54 -4.49
N PRO A 229 6.59 27.41 -5.60
CA PRO A 229 7.00 26.15 -6.24
C PRO A 229 7.97 25.33 -5.37
N TRP A 230 8.11 24.04 -5.66
CA TRP A 230 9.10 23.18 -4.99
C TRP A 230 10.54 23.69 -5.20
N PRO A 231 11.40 23.69 -4.17
CA PRO A 231 12.83 24.01 -4.32
C PRO A 231 13.55 22.94 -5.16
N LYS A 232 14.73 23.29 -5.65
CA LYS A 232 15.55 22.43 -6.52
C LYS A 232 15.74 21.01 -5.95
N GLU A 233 16.05 20.90 -4.66
CA GLU A 233 16.27 19.61 -4.00
C GLU A 233 15.02 18.70 -4.00
N MET A 234 13.83 19.27 -3.82
CA MET A 234 12.57 18.51 -3.90
C MET A 234 12.26 18.09 -5.35
N GLN A 235 12.53 18.95 -6.33
CA GLN A 235 12.37 18.60 -7.75
C GLN A 235 13.32 17.47 -8.16
N GLU A 236 14.60 17.56 -7.75
CA GLU A 236 15.60 16.52 -8.01
C GLU A 236 15.26 15.21 -7.28
N THR A 237 14.71 15.29 -6.06
CA THR A 237 14.24 14.11 -5.33
C THR A 237 13.06 13.44 -6.04
N HIS A 238 12.07 14.22 -6.47
CA HIS A 238 10.90 13.71 -7.19
C HIS A 238 11.29 12.94 -8.46
N GLU A 239 12.13 13.55 -9.30
CA GLU A 239 12.61 12.91 -10.53
C GLU A 239 13.46 11.67 -10.24
N ARG A 240 14.25 11.68 -9.16
CA ARG A 240 15.06 10.52 -8.75
C ARG A 240 14.20 9.36 -8.26
N VAL A 241 13.17 9.62 -7.45
CA VAL A 241 12.20 8.58 -7.02
C VAL A 241 11.48 8.01 -8.24
N LYS A 242 10.98 8.87 -9.13
CA LYS A 242 10.31 8.45 -10.38
C LYS A 242 11.19 7.57 -11.25
N ALA A 243 12.45 7.97 -11.48
CA ALA A 243 13.39 7.19 -12.27
C ALA A 243 13.72 5.84 -11.61
N ALA A 244 13.92 5.81 -10.29
CA ALA A 244 14.18 4.58 -9.55
C ALA A 244 12.95 3.63 -9.57
N CYS A 245 11.74 4.17 -9.47
CA CYS A 245 10.50 3.40 -9.63
C CYS A 245 10.45 2.74 -11.01
N GLN A 246 10.67 3.52 -12.08
CA GLN A 246 10.67 3.01 -13.46
C GLN A 246 11.73 1.92 -13.68
N GLN A 247 12.95 2.11 -13.15
CA GLN A 247 14.04 1.13 -13.27
C GLN A 247 13.71 -0.21 -12.61
N ASN A 248 12.92 -0.20 -11.53
CA ASN A 248 12.61 -1.39 -10.74
C ASN A 248 11.20 -1.96 -11.01
N GLY A 249 10.47 -1.41 -11.99
CA GLY A 249 9.09 -1.85 -12.28
C GLY A 249 8.09 -1.55 -11.17
N VAL A 250 8.36 -0.52 -10.37
CA VAL A 250 7.48 -0.01 -9.32
C VAL A 250 6.64 1.12 -9.91
N ALA A 251 5.32 1.13 -9.69
CA ALA A 251 4.49 2.24 -10.15
C ALA A 251 4.81 3.53 -9.36
N PHE A 252 4.97 4.65 -10.05
CA PHE A 252 5.20 5.94 -9.40
C PHE A 252 3.87 6.64 -9.15
N LEU A 253 3.57 6.96 -7.89
CA LEU A 253 2.40 7.72 -7.49
C LEU A 253 2.77 9.22 -7.44
N ASP A 254 1.96 10.02 -8.12
CA ASP A 254 2.16 11.46 -8.28
C ASP A 254 0.83 12.21 -8.30
N GLY A 255 0.89 13.52 -8.03
CA GLY A 255 -0.28 14.39 -8.04
C GLY A 255 -0.57 14.95 -9.43
N TYR A 256 -1.80 14.78 -9.91
CA TYR A 256 -2.28 15.39 -11.15
C TYR A 256 -3.60 16.14 -10.93
N THR A 257 -3.81 17.15 -11.76
CA THR A 257 -5.11 17.79 -11.97
C THR A 257 -5.82 17.17 -13.18
N PRO A 258 -7.14 17.31 -13.34
CA PRO A 258 -7.84 16.85 -14.54
C PRO A 258 -7.27 17.42 -15.86
N GLU A 259 -6.60 18.57 -15.80
CA GLU A 259 -5.96 19.20 -16.97
C GLU A 259 -4.54 18.67 -17.24
N THR A 260 -3.92 18.01 -16.26
CA THR A 260 -2.52 17.53 -16.32
C THR A 260 -2.41 16.01 -16.34
N VAL A 261 -3.51 15.29 -16.14
CA VAL A 261 -3.59 13.83 -16.35
C VAL A 261 -3.58 13.55 -17.86
N ALA A 262 -2.57 12.82 -18.33
CA ALA A 262 -2.35 12.50 -19.74
C ALA A 262 -3.11 11.25 -20.19
#